data_AF-A0A1G2ZE29-F1
#
_entry.id   AF-A0A1G2ZE29-F1
#
_cell.length_a   1.000
_cell.length_b   1.000
_cell.length_c   1.000
_cell.angle_alpha   90.00
_cell.angle_beta   90.00
_cell.angle_gamma   90.00
#
_symmetry.space_group_name_H-M   'P 1'
#
loop_
_entity.id
_entity.type
_entity.pdbx_description
1 polymer ?
#
loop_
_entity_poly.entity_id
_entity_poly.type
_entity_poly.pdbx_seq_one_letter_code
_entity_poly.pdbx_strand_id
1 'polypeptide(L)'
;MKSKEIPPDALQTQDVEFVKAAALKILSGFVSSEAYKELQNAQILGREVSILLKWNGQIMRGTIDILYKTDNRLIVADYKTDHVKPSDLQARAEKYQRQKEVYIEAVKRCLNIDNPEFKLIFLRLGKAISI
;
A
#
# COMPACT_ATOMS: atom_id res chain seq x y z
N MET A 1 34.08 -28.17 16.47
CA MET A 1 33.45 -26.87 16.82
C MET A 1 32.04 -26.88 16.27
N LYS A 2 31.03 -27.13 17.12
CA LYS A 2 29.62 -27.09 16.69
C LYS A 2 29.20 -25.62 16.55
N SER A 3 28.67 -25.26 15.39
CA SER A 3 28.00 -23.99 15.13
C SER A 3 26.90 -23.79 16.17
N LYS A 4 26.99 -22.73 16.98
CA LYS A 4 25.88 -22.31 17.84
C LYS A 4 24.78 -21.80 16.92
N GLU A 5 23.75 -22.62 16.72
CA GLU A 5 22.49 -22.18 16.15
C GLU A 5 21.89 -21.11 17.08
N ILE A 6 21.53 -19.97 16.49
CA ILE A 6 20.85 -18.87 17.19
C ILE A 6 19.38 -19.30 17.32
N PRO A 7 18.80 -19.35 18.54
CA PRO A 7 17.44 -19.84 18.72
C PRO A 7 16.42 -18.93 18.03
N PRO A 8 15.34 -19.47 17.42
CA PRO A 8 14.47 -18.69 16.53
C PRO A 8 13.48 -17.74 17.20
N ASP A 9 13.35 -17.73 18.54
CA ASP A 9 12.11 -17.19 19.12
C ASP A 9 12.30 -16.61 20.53
N ALA A 10 12.54 -15.29 20.56
CA ALA A 10 11.97 -14.40 21.56
C ALA A 10 12.23 -12.97 21.07
N LEU A 11 11.25 -12.37 20.38
CA LEU A 11 11.19 -10.91 20.34
C LEU A 11 11.28 -10.43 21.78
N GLN A 12 12.32 -9.67 22.11
CA GLN A 12 12.47 -9.19 23.48
C GLN A 12 11.27 -8.29 23.77
N THR A 13 10.76 -8.27 25.01
CA THR A 13 9.63 -7.40 25.39
C THR A 13 9.87 -5.94 24.97
N GLN A 14 11.13 -5.51 24.99
CA GLN A 14 11.56 -4.20 24.51
C GLN A 14 11.35 -3.98 23.00
N ASP A 15 11.59 -4.99 22.17
CA ASP A 15 11.35 -4.93 20.71
C ASP A 15 9.85 -4.82 20.41
N VAL A 16 9.03 -5.57 21.15
CA VAL A 16 7.56 -5.53 21.01
C VAL A 16 7.03 -4.14 21.35
N GLU A 17 7.45 -3.57 22.47
CA GLU A 17 7.01 -2.22 22.86
C GLU A 17 7.52 -1.14 21.90
N PHE A 18 8.72 -1.29 21.35
CA PHE A 18 9.23 -0.39 20.31
C PHE A 18 8.39 -0.45 19.02
N VAL A 19 8.12 -1.65 18.51
CA VAL A 19 7.30 -1.85 17.31
C VAL A 19 5.88 -1.33 17.53
N LYS A 20 5.30 -1.61 18.69
CA LYS A 20 3.98 -1.13 19.08
C LYS A 20 3.91 0.40 19.13
N ALA A 21 4.88 1.05 19.77
CA ALA A 21 4.96 2.51 19.82
C ALA A 21 5.09 3.11 18.42
N ALA A 22 5.91 2.52 17.54
CA ALA A 22 6.06 2.95 16.17
C ALA A 22 4.76 2.79 15.36
N ALA A 23 4.09 1.64 15.47
CA ALA A 23 2.83 1.38 14.78
C ALA A 23 1.73 2.33 15.26
N LEU A 24 1.58 2.52 16.57
CA LEU A 24 0.60 3.46 17.15
C LEU A 24 0.84 4.89 16.64
N LYS A 25 2.10 5.33 16.57
CA LYS A 25 2.44 6.66 16.03
C LYS A 25 2.03 6.81 14.57
N ILE A 26 2.28 5.80 13.73
CA ILE A 26 1.90 5.81 12.31
C ILE A 26 0.37 5.83 12.17
N LEU A 27 -0.31 4.91 12.85
CA LEU A 27 -1.74 4.72 12.72
C LEU A 27 -2.54 5.90 13.29
N SER A 28 -2.13 6.46 14.43
CA SER A 28 -2.80 7.65 15.00
C SER A 28 -2.69 8.87 14.09
N GLY A 29 -1.50 9.09 13.49
CA GLY A 29 -1.31 10.13 12.48
C GLY A 29 -2.17 9.88 11.24
N PHE A 30 -2.25 8.64 10.78
CA PHE A 30 -3.07 8.30 9.61
C PHE A 30 -4.57 8.44 9.88
N VAL A 31 -5.09 7.95 11.01
CA VAL A 31 -6.52 7.98 11.34
C VAL A 31 -7.06 9.42 11.47
N SER A 32 -6.21 10.38 11.81
CA SER A 32 -6.58 11.80 11.86
C SER A 32 -6.46 12.54 10.51
N SER A 33 -5.98 11.86 9.47
CA SER A 33 -5.61 12.49 8.20
C SER A 33 -6.74 12.56 7.16
N GLU A 34 -6.58 13.44 6.16
CA GLU A 34 -7.51 13.54 5.02
C GLU A 34 -7.54 12.25 4.18
N ALA A 35 -6.40 11.58 4.02
CA ALA A 35 -6.33 10.30 3.31
C ALA A 35 -7.20 9.23 3.97
N TYR A 36 -7.26 9.20 5.30
CA TYR A 36 -8.15 8.28 6.01
C TYR A 36 -9.62 8.70 5.92
N LYS A 37 -9.91 10.01 6.00
CA LYS A 37 -11.29 10.52 5.79
C LYS A 37 -11.84 10.14 4.43
N GLU A 38 -11.02 10.14 3.38
CA GLU A 38 -11.43 9.62 2.06
C GLU A 38 -11.83 8.15 2.17
N LEU A 39 -10.98 7.30 2.74
CA LEU A 39 -11.28 5.87 2.89
C LEU A 39 -12.49 5.57 3.77
N GLN A 40 -12.79 6.40 4.78
CA GLN A 40 -13.98 6.25 5.62
C GLN A 40 -15.28 6.44 4.83
N ASN A 41 -15.25 7.26 3.78
CA ASN A 41 -16.40 7.55 2.93
C ASN A 41 -16.44 6.67 1.67
N ALA A 42 -15.40 5.87 1.43
CA ALA A 42 -15.29 5.00 0.27
C ALA A 42 -16.03 3.67 0.45
N GLN A 43 -16.55 3.13 -0.65
CA GLN A 43 -16.97 1.74 -0.72
C GLN A 43 -15.75 0.85 -0.96
N ILE A 44 -15.28 0.14 0.06
CA ILE A 44 -14.17 -0.80 -0.09
C ILE A 44 -14.68 -2.06 -0.81
N LEU A 45 -14.08 -2.36 -1.96
CA LEU A 45 -14.40 -3.56 -2.75
C LEU A 45 -13.55 -4.76 -2.33
N GLY A 46 -12.31 -4.51 -1.91
CA GLY A 46 -11.40 -5.56 -1.47
C GLY A 46 -10.16 -4.99 -0.79
N ARG A 47 -9.57 -5.81 0.07
CA ARG A 47 -8.24 -5.59 0.66
C ARG A 47 -7.40 -6.84 0.42
N GLU A 48 -6.10 -6.67 0.26
CA GLU A 48 -5.16 -7.77 -0.01
C GLU A 48 -5.60 -8.62 -1.21
N VAL A 49 -6.01 -7.96 -2.30
CA VAL A 49 -6.53 -8.62 -3.50
C VAL A 49 -5.38 -9.22 -4.29
N SER A 50 -5.27 -10.55 -4.29
CA SER A 50 -4.25 -11.28 -5.03
C SER A 50 -4.43 -11.11 -6.54
N ILE A 51 -3.34 -10.88 -7.27
CA ILE A 51 -3.31 -10.79 -8.73
C ILE A 51 -2.36 -11.82 -9.34
N LEU A 52 -2.80 -12.36 -10.49
CA LEU A 52 -2.00 -13.22 -11.35
C LEU A 52 -2.19 -12.75 -12.80
N LEU A 53 -1.17 -12.07 -13.35
CA LEU A 53 -1.28 -11.40 -14.65
C LEU A 53 -0.22 -11.92 -15.61
N LYS A 54 -0.63 -12.29 -16.83
CA LYS A 54 0.33 -12.51 -17.93
C LYS A 54 0.84 -11.14 -18.43
N TRP A 55 2.14 -10.93 -18.30
CA TRP A 55 2.83 -9.68 -18.61
C TRP A 55 4.13 -9.96 -19.36
N ASN A 56 4.26 -9.46 -20.59
CA ASN A 56 5.47 -9.60 -21.43
C ASN A 56 6.00 -11.04 -21.49
N GLY A 57 5.10 -12.02 -21.71
CA GLY A 57 5.45 -13.44 -21.80
C GLY A 57 5.71 -14.15 -20.46
N GLN A 58 5.67 -13.44 -19.33
CA GLN A 58 5.83 -13.99 -17.98
C GLN A 58 4.54 -13.88 -17.17
N ILE A 59 4.52 -14.50 -16.00
CA ILE A 59 3.43 -14.38 -15.03
C ILE A 59 3.88 -13.46 -13.89
N MET A 60 3.24 -12.30 -13.76
CA MET A 60 3.39 -11.44 -12.59
C MET A 60 2.42 -11.85 -11.49
N ARG A 61 2.94 -11.90 -10.27
CA ARG A 61 2.20 -12.13 -9.04
C ARG A 61 2.32 -10.91 -8.16
N GLY A 62 1.25 -10.56 -7.46
CA GLY A 62 1.24 -9.46 -6.52
C GLY A 62 -0.04 -9.45 -5.70
N THR A 63 -0.14 -8.48 -4.81
CA THR A 63 -1.31 -8.28 -3.97
C THR A 63 -1.60 -6.78 -3.94
N ILE A 64 -2.81 -6.38 -4.33
CA ILE A 64 -3.27 -5.00 -4.22
C ILE A 64 -3.74 -4.79 -2.79
N ASP A 65 -3.13 -3.86 -2.06
CA ASP A 65 -3.48 -3.60 -0.67
C ASP A 65 -4.95 -3.21 -0.49
N ILE A 66 -5.46 -2.31 -1.34
CA ILE A 66 -6.87 -1.89 -1.29
C ILE A 66 -7.42 -1.50 -2.66
N LEU A 67 -8.63 -1.96 -2.94
CA LEU A 67 -9.44 -1.55 -4.08
C LEU A 67 -10.76 -0.97 -3.57
N TYR A 68 -11.11 0.24 -3.99
CA TYR A 68 -12.30 0.92 -3.50
C TYR A 68 -12.95 1.81 -4.57
N LYS A 69 -14.21 2.18 -4.30
CA LYS A 69 -14.94 3.19 -5.06
C LYS A 69 -15.17 4.42 -4.21
N THR A 70 -14.99 5.58 -4.82
CA THR A 70 -15.49 6.86 -4.33
C THR A 70 -16.19 7.53 -5.49
N ASP A 71 -17.44 7.95 -5.28
CA ASP A 71 -18.30 8.43 -6.37
C ASP A 71 -18.37 7.37 -7.50
N ASN A 72 -18.14 7.78 -8.75
CA ASN A 72 -18.06 6.89 -9.92
C ASN A 72 -16.62 6.48 -10.29
N ARG A 73 -15.65 6.64 -9.39
CA ARG A 73 -14.24 6.33 -9.65
C ARG A 73 -13.83 5.04 -8.96
N LEU A 74 -13.16 4.16 -9.70
CA LEU A 74 -12.51 2.97 -9.14
C LEU A 74 -11.05 3.30 -8.85
N ILE A 75 -10.63 3.12 -7.60
CA ILE A 75 -9.28 3.43 -7.15
C ILE A 75 -8.59 2.16 -6.71
N VAL A 76 -7.42 1.92 -7.30
CA VAL A 76 -6.41 0.95 -6.85
C VAL A 76 -5.43 1.71 -5.97
N ALA A 77 -5.23 1.28 -4.73
CA ALA A 77 -4.27 1.94 -3.87
C ALA A 77 -3.37 0.99 -3.09
N ASP A 78 -2.23 1.54 -2.69
CA ASP A 78 -1.18 0.84 -1.97
C ASP A 78 -0.67 1.72 -0.81
N TYR A 79 -0.46 1.11 0.35
CA TYR A 79 -0.02 1.78 1.57
C TYR A 79 1.50 1.82 1.64
N LYS A 80 2.04 3.03 1.83
CA LYS A 80 3.48 3.24 1.99
C LYS A 80 3.81 3.77 3.37
N THR A 81 4.80 3.16 4.02
CA THR A 81 5.34 3.63 5.31
C THR A 81 6.63 4.43 5.15
N ASP A 82 6.95 4.87 3.93
CA ASP A 82 8.13 5.67 3.63
C ASP A 82 8.22 6.92 4.51
N HIS A 83 9.43 7.25 4.91
CA HIS A 83 9.76 8.56 5.48
C HIS A 83 10.00 9.53 4.32
N VAL A 84 8.97 10.31 3.98
CA VAL A 84 9.01 11.27 2.88
C VAL A 84 8.57 12.65 3.37
N LYS A 85 9.33 13.69 2.99
CA LYS A 85 8.92 15.08 3.23
C LYS A 85 7.85 15.48 2.21
N PRO A 86 6.94 16.42 2.53
CA PRO A 86 5.95 16.91 1.58
C PRO A 86 6.55 17.37 0.24
N SER A 87 7.71 18.01 0.26
CA SER A 87 8.42 18.50 -0.94
C SER A 87 8.89 17.39 -1.89
N ASP A 88 9.13 16.20 -1.35
CA ASP A 88 9.77 15.09 -2.08
C ASP A 88 8.76 14.02 -2.50
N LEU A 89 7.46 14.26 -2.23
CA LEU A 89 6.40 13.28 -2.38
C LEU A 89 6.26 12.82 -3.84
N GLN A 90 6.31 13.75 -4.79
CA GLN A 90 6.19 13.44 -6.21
C GLN A 90 7.34 12.55 -6.70
N ALA A 91 8.58 12.95 -6.42
CA ALA A 91 9.78 12.20 -6.78
C ALA A 91 9.82 10.82 -6.11
N ARG A 92 9.26 10.70 -4.89
CA ARG A 92 9.09 9.40 -4.22
C ARG A 92 8.08 8.53 -4.95
N ALA A 93 6.95 9.11 -5.37
CA ALA A 93 5.85 8.39 -6.01
C ALA A 93 6.24 7.81 -7.39
N GLU A 94 7.12 8.49 -8.13
CA GLU A 94 7.65 8.00 -9.42
C GLU A 94 8.35 6.62 -9.31
N LYS A 95 8.89 6.27 -8.14
CA LYS A 95 9.52 4.97 -7.92
C LYS A 95 8.54 3.79 -7.98
N TYR A 96 7.24 4.05 -7.93
CA TYR A 96 6.19 3.02 -7.96
C TYR A 96 5.48 2.91 -9.31
N GLN A 97 5.96 3.59 -10.36
CA GLN A 97 5.32 3.56 -11.69
C GLN A 97 5.13 2.14 -12.23
N ARG A 98 6.15 1.27 -12.09
CA ARG A 98 6.03 -0.13 -12.52
C ARG A 98 4.97 -0.91 -11.73
N GLN A 99 4.81 -0.65 -10.44
CA GLN A 99 3.78 -1.29 -9.61
C GLN A 99 2.39 -0.83 -10.07
N LYS A 100 2.23 0.48 -10.29
CA LYS A 100 1.02 1.09 -10.85
C LYS A 100 0.63 0.41 -12.16
N GLU A 101 1.54 0.33 -13.13
CA GLU A 101 1.27 -0.25 -14.47
C GLU A 101 0.68 -1.66 -14.37
N VAL A 102 1.30 -2.51 -13.55
CA VAL A 102 0.87 -3.91 -13.37
C VAL A 102 -0.50 -3.98 -12.69
N TYR A 103 -0.72 -3.22 -11.61
CA TYR A 103 -1.98 -3.29 -10.86
C TYR A 103 -3.15 -2.70 -11.65
N ILE A 104 -2.92 -1.57 -12.33
CA ILE A 104 -3.92 -0.96 -13.21
C ILE A 104 -4.31 -1.92 -14.31
N GLU A 105 -3.35 -2.53 -14.99
CA GLU A 105 -3.68 -3.48 -16.06
C GLU A 105 -4.42 -4.72 -15.54
N ALA A 106 -4.01 -5.26 -14.39
CA ALA A 106 -4.70 -6.39 -13.76
C ALA A 106 -6.18 -6.05 -13.52
N VAL A 107 -6.46 -4.89 -12.92
CA VAL A 107 -7.81 -4.44 -12.61
C VAL A 107 -8.62 -4.13 -13.86
N LYS A 108 -8.02 -3.46 -14.86
CA LYS A 108 -8.66 -3.20 -16.16
C LYS A 108 -9.15 -4.48 -16.82
N ARG A 109 -8.27 -5.50 -16.91
CA ARG A 109 -8.60 -6.79 -17.54
C ARG A 109 -9.63 -7.58 -16.76
N CYS A 110 -9.51 -7.62 -15.43
CA CYS A 110 -10.41 -8.42 -14.59
C CYS A 110 -11.82 -7.83 -14.50
N LEU A 111 -11.94 -6.50 -14.46
CA LEU A 111 -13.23 -5.81 -14.28
C LEU A 111 -13.82 -5.26 -15.58
N ASN A 112 -13.09 -5.38 -16.70
CA ASN A 112 -13.46 -4.83 -18.00
C ASN A 112 -13.80 -3.33 -17.92
N ILE A 113 -12.86 -2.55 -17.38
CA ILE A 113 -12.94 -1.09 -17.26
C ILE A 113 -11.73 -0.42 -17.90
N ASP A 114 -11.89 0.85 -18.28
CA ASP A 114 -10.85 1.56 -19.02
C ASP A 114 -9.90 2.37 -18.12
N ASN A 115 -10.44 3.04 -17.11
CA ASN A 115 -9.74 4.11 -16.41
C ASN A 115 -9.80 3.99 -14.86
N PRO A 116 -9.29 2.92 -14.24
CA PRO A 116 -9.04 2.94 -12.81
C PRO A 116 -7.95 3.97 -12.48
N GLU A 117 -8.08 4.63 -11.34
CA GLU A 117 -7.03 5.50 -10.79
C GLU A 117 -6.08 4.69 -9.91
N PHE A 118 -4.82 5.12 -9.86
CA PHE A 118 -3.84 4.57 -8.91
C PHE A 118 -3.48 5.61 -7.86
N LYS A 119 -3.55 5.25 -6.58
CA LYS A 119 -3.14 6.10 -5.47
C LYS A 119 -2.09 5.44 -4.60
N LEU A 120 -1.11 6.22 -4.18
CA LEU A 120 -0.22 5.84 -3.07
C LEU A 120 -0.69 6.54 -1.80
N ILE A 121 -0.86 5.79 -0.71
CA ILE A 121 -1.28 6.30 0.59
C ILE A 121 -0.10 6.26 1.55
N PHE A 122 0.53 7.41 1.78
CA PHE A 122 1.68 7.53 2.66
C PHE A 122 1.23 7.68 4.11
N LEU A 123 1.19 6.58 4.85
CA LEU A 123 0.62 6.51 6.20
C LEU A 123 1.28 7.49 7.17
N ARG A 124 2.61 7.61 7.11
CA ARG A 124 3.38 8.52 7.99
C ARG A 124 3.10 9.99 7.72
N LEU A 125 2.81 10.32 6.46
CA LEU A 125 2.53 11.69 6.04
C LEU A 125 1.03 12.03 6.14
N GLY A 126 0.16 11.02 6.23
CA GLY A 126 -1.29 11.20 6.22
C GLY A 126 -1.82 11.72 4.88
N LYS A 127 -1.10 11.46 3.78
CA LYS A 127 -1.47 11.97 2.45
C LYS A 127 -1.61 10.84 1.45
N ALA A 128 -2.59 10.98 0.58
CA ALA A 128 -2.75 10.17 -0.62
C ALA A 128 -2.36 11.01 -1.84
N ILE A 129 -1.70 10.40 -2.82
CA ILE A 129 -1.38 11.04 -4.09
C ILE A 129 -1.79 10.12 -5.23
N SER A 130 -2.52 10.66 -6.20
CA SER A 130 -2.79 10.00 -7.47
C SER A 130 -1.58 10.17 -8.38
N ILE A 131 -1.09 9.07 -8.97
CA ILE A 131 0.07 9.07 -9.88
C ILE A 131 -0.18 8.34 -11.16
#